data_AF-A0A4Q6AF57-F1
#
_entry.id   AF-A0A4Q6AF57-F1
#
_cell.length_a   1.000
_cell.length_b   1.000
_cell.length_c   1.000
_cell.angle_alpha   90.00
_cell.angle_beta   90.00
_cell.angle_gamma   90.00
#
_symmetry.space_group_name_H-M   'P 1'
#
loop_
_entity.id
_entity.type
_entity.pdbx_description
1 polymer ?
#
loop_
_entity_poly.entity_id
_entity_poly.type
_entity_poly.pdbx_seq_one_letter_code
_entity_poly.pdbx_strand_id
1 'polypeptide(L)'
;MQTIKVAYNKTAGESDDNIPLTYAIERVADIQTVTCTVDSGFAIPAWLQMRKFFISAQLIKGKYMTLYNEKNEEKNLDCSLFIDKAYNEIMQQENLRIHPSS
;
A
#
# COMPACT_ATOMS: atom_id res chain seq x y z
N MET A 1 -2.50 5.60 14.53
CA MET A 1 -1.86 4.69 13.56
C MET A 1 -2.53 3.34 13.69
N GLN A 2 -2.90 2.71 12.58
CA GLN A 2 -3.59 1.43 12.54
C GLN A 2 -2.67 0.34 12.01
N THR A 3 -2.98 -0.93 12.26
CA THR A 3 -2.15 -2.06 11.80
C THR A 3 -2.97 -3.01 10.94
N ILE A 4 -2.36 -3.51 9.86
CA ILE A 4 -2.94 -4.50 8.95
C ILE A 4 -1.88 -5.55 8.61
N LYS A 5 -2.32 -6.77 8.33
CA LYS A 5 -1.46 -7.83 7.80
C LYS A 5 -1.84 -8.06 6.34
N VAL A 6 -0.89 -7.82 5.44
CA VAL A 6 -1.12 -8.00 4.01
C VAL A 6 -0.41 -9.26 3.58
N ALA A 7 -1.18 -10.28 3.21
CA ALA A 7 -0.65 -11.50 2.62
C ALA A 7 -0.27 -11.21 1.16
N TYR A 8 0.97 -11.47 0.77
CA TYR A 8 1.42 -11.28 -0.61
C TYR A 8 2.17 -12.51 -1.11
N ASN A 9 1.71 -13.04 -2.24
CA ASN A 9 2.33 -14.16 -2.93
C ASN A 9 3.16 -13.59 -4.07
N LYS A 10 4.48 -13.76 -4.00
CA LYS A 10 5.36 -13.41 -5.11
C LYS A 10 5.00 -14.29 -6.30
N THR A 11 4.96 -13.74 -7.51
CA THR A 11 4.57 -14.44 -8.77
C THR A 11 5.40 -15.69 -9.14
N ALA A 12 6.31 -16.13 -8.28
CA ALA A 12 7.18 -17.29 -8.43
C ALA A 12 6.99 -18.38 -7.33
N GLY A 13 5.81 -18.49 -6.73
CA GLY A 13 5.45 -19.69 -5.95
C GLY A 13 6.11 -19.83 -4.57
N GLU A 14 6.62 -18.74 -4.00
CA GLU A 14 7.00 -18.70 -2.58
C GLU A 14 5.82 -18.28 -1.70
N SER A 15 5.82 -18.82 -0.48
CA SER A 15 4.78 -18.80 0.54
C SER A 15 4.11 -17.45 0.77
N ASP A 16 2.84 -17.48 1.19
CA ASP A 16 2.10 -16.30 1.65
C ASP A 16 2.76 -15.65 2.87
N ASP A 17 3.65 -14.70 2.62
CA ASP A 17 4.20 -13.86 3.67
C ASP A 17 3.14 -12.86 4.12
N ASN A 18 2.73 -13.00 5.39
CA ASN A 18 1.84 -12.06 6.05
C ASN A 18 2.66 -10.90 6.58
N ILE A 19 2.78 -9.84 5.79
CA ILE A 19 3.63 -8.70 6.12
C ILE A 19 2.84 -7.75 7.05
N PRO A 20 3.28 -7.57 8.31
CA PRO A 20 2.66 -6.63 9.23
C PRO A 20 3.02 -5.20 8.83
N LEU A 21 2.00 -4.41 8.56
CA LEU A 21 2.10 -3.01 8.17
C LEU A 21 1.37 -2.15 9.20
N THR A 22 2.01 -1.07 9.61
CA THR A 22 1.36 0.04 10.31
C THR A 22 1.05 1.12 9.30
N TYR A 23 -0.19 1.57 9.23
CA TYR A 23 -0.62 2.64 8.34
C TYR A 23 -1.25 3.82 9.07
N ALA A 24 -1.16 5.00 8.44
CA ALA A 24 -1.84 6.21 8.85
C ALA A 24 -2.47 6.86 7.62
N ILE A 25 -3.72 7.27 7.75
CA ILE A 25 -4.45 7.96 6.68
C ILE A 25 -4.58 9.41 7.07
N GLU A 26 -4.03 10.28 6.24
CA GLU A 26 -4.17 11.72 6.36
C GLU A 26 -5.01 12.22 5.19
N ARG A 27 -5.97 13.10 5.46
CA ARG A 27 -6.80 13.71 4.42
C ARG A 27 -6.64 15.22 4.49
N VAL A 28 -6.17 15.81 3.40
CA VAL A 28 -5.97 17.25 3.26
C VAL A 28 -6.69 17.69 2.00
N ALA A 29 -7.78 18.44 2.16
CA ALA A 29 -8.71 18.81 1.09
C ALA A 29 -9.20 17.55 0.34
N ASP A 30 -8.98 17.49 -0.98
CA ASP A 30 -9.38 16.36 -1.83
C ASP A 30 -8.29 15.29 -1.95
N ILE A 31 -7.19 15.41 -1.20
CA ILE A 31 -6.07 14.47 -1.24
C ILE A 31 -6.06 13.62 0.02
N GLN A 32 -6.02 12.32 -0.17
CA GLN A 32 -5.77 11.34 0.86
C GLN A 32 -4.35 10.80 0.71
N THR A 33 -3.56 10.83 1.77
CA THR A 33 -2.23 10.23 1.82
C THR A 33 -2.25 9.10 2.84
N VAL A 34 -1.98 7.89 2.38
CA VAL A 34 -1.80 6.70 3.20
C VAL A 34 -0.30 6.49 3.39
N THR A 35 0.17 6.71 4.61
CA THR A 35 1.55 6.41 5.01
C THR A 35 1.60 5.00 5.57
N CYS A 36 2.36 4.12 4.93
CA CYS A 36 2.56 2.74 5.37
C CYS A 36 3.99 2.53 5.86
N THR A 37 4.15 1.80 6.96
CA THR A 37 5.45 1.43 7.56
C THR A 37 5.42 -0.04 7.92
N VAL A 38 6.36 -0.82 7.38
CA VAL A 38 6.59 -2.22 7.72
C VAL A 38 7.21 -2.29 9.11
N ASP A 39 6.69 -3.17 9.96
CA ASP A 39 7.19 -3.31 11.33
C ASP A 39 8.69 -3.66 11.36
N SER A 40 9.44 -3.01 12.25
CA SER A 40 10.90 -3.18 12.32
C SER A 40 11.32 -4.56 12.82
N GLY A 41 10.45 -5.27 13.54
CA GLY A 41 10.68 -6.63 14.02
C GLY A 41 10.45 -7.71 12.97
N PHE A 42 9.94 -7.37 11.79
CA PHE A 42 9.72 -8.31 10.69
C PHE A 42 10.95 -8.39 9.77
N ALA A 43 11.36 -9.61 9.43
CA ALA A 43 12.38 -9.85 8.42
C ALA A 43 11.80 -9.49 7.04
N ILE A 44 12.21 -8.34 6.52
CA ILE A 44 11.65 -7.84 5.27
C ILE A 44 12.21 -8.66 4.11
N PRO A 45 11.35 -9.18 3.22
CA PRO A 45 11.80 -9.89 2.05
C PRO A 45 12.69 -9.01 1.18
N ALA A 46 13.71 -9.58 0.53
CA ALA A 46 14.65 -8.83 -0.31
C ALA A 46 13.96 -8.08 -1.48
N TRP A 47 12.76 -8.51 -1.86
CA TRP A 47 11.95 -7.86 -2.88
C TRP A 47 11.24 -6.59 -2.38
N LEU A 48 10.96 -6.48 -1.08
CA LEU A 48 10.35 -5.31 -0.45
C LEU A 48 11.47 -4.38 0.02
N GLN A 49 12.02 -3.59 -0.90
CA GLN A 49 13.21 -2.77 -0.61
C GLN A 49 12.92 -1.56 0.28
N MET A 50 11.64 -1.26 0.52
CA MET A 50 11.18 -0.13 1.33
C MET A 50 10.50 -0.57 2.63
N ARG A 51 10.97 0.00 3.75
CA ARG A 51 10.31 -0.09 5.06
C ARG A 51 9.14 0.87 5.21
N LYS A 52 9.12 1.94 4.43
CA LYS A 52 8.12 2.99 4.53
C LYS A 52 7.82 3.51 3.13
N PHE A 53 6.54 3.59 2.81
CA PHE A 53 6.05 4.07 1.53
C PHE A 53 4.78 4.91 1.73
N PHE A 54 4.48 5.73 0.73
CA PHE A 54 3.37 6.68 0.80
C PHE A 54 2.52 6.55 -0.46
N ILE A 55 1.22 6.41 -0.28
CA ILE A 55 0.25 6.29 -1.35
C ILE A 55 -0.66 7.49 -1.26
N SER A 56 -0.52 8.41 -2.21
CA SER A 56 -1.43 9.54 -2.33
C SER A 56 -2.54 9.17 -3.28
N ALA A 57 -3.76 9.56 -2.97
CA ALA A 57 -4.93 9.39 -3.81
C ALA A 57 -5.78 10.66 -3.77
N GLN A 58 -6.35 11.04 -4.90
CA GLN A 58 -7.25 12.17 -5.01
C GLN A 58 -8.70 11.68 -5.04
N LEU A 59 -9.57 12.34 -4.27
CA LEU A 59 -11.00 12.11 -4.32
C LEU A 59 -11.58 12.85 -5.53
N ILE A 60 -11.95 12.11 -6.57
CA ILE A 60 -12.56 12.64 -7.79
C ILE A 60 -13.95 12.02 -7.94
N LYS A 61 -15.00 12.86 -7.94
CA LYS A 61 -16.40 12.44 -8.07
C LYS A 61 -16.80 11.34 -7.07
N GLY A 62 -16.33 11.44 -5.82
CA GLY A 62 -16.65 10.49 -4.75
C GLY A 62 -15.91 9.16 -4.81
N LYS A 63 -14.85 9.05 -5.63
CA LYS A 63 -13.97 7.88 -5.70
C LYS A 63 -12.51 8.28 -5.51
N TYR A 64 -11.73 7.47 -4.81
CA TYR A 64 -10.29 7.69 -4.68
C TYR A 64 -9.54 7.16 -5.91
N MET A 65 -8.76 8.03 -6.55
CA MET A 65 -7.83 7.69 -7.62
C MET A 65 -6.39 7.84 -7.11
N THR A 66 -5.60 6.77 -7.18
CA THR A 66 -4.20 6.81 -6.77
C THR A 66 -3.44 7.79 -7.67
N LEU A 67 -2.66 8.65 -7.02
CA LEU A 67 -1.73 9.55 -7.69
C LEU A 67 -0.41 8.81 -7.86
N TYR A 68 0.12 8.86 -9.07
CA TYR A 68 1.46 8.34 -9.34
C TYR A 68 2.46 9.06 -8.43
N ASN A 69 3.25 8.29 -7.70
CA ASN A 69 4.27 8.81 -6.81
C ASN A 69 5.63 8.33 -7.30
N GLU A 70 6.36 9.22 -7.98
CA GLU A 70 7.73 8.96 -8.49
C GLU A 70 8.68 8.50 -7.38
N LYS A 71 8.42 8.88 -6.11
CA LYS A 71 9.23 8.42 -4.96
C LYS A 71 9.07 6.92 -4.66
N ASN A 72 8.03 6.30 -5.20
CA ASN A 72 7.82 4.84 -5.18
C ASN A 72 8.23 4.22 -6.53
N GLU A 73 9.16 4.82 -7.30
CA GLU A 73 9.84 4.15 -8.43
C GLU A 73 10.69 2.97 -7.93
N GLU A 74 9.99 1.93 -7.49
CA GLU A 74 10.53 0.63 -7.20
C GLU A 74 10.79 -0.03 -8.55
N LYS A 75 12.07 -0.28 -8.83
CA LYS A 75 12.50 -1.09 -9.97
C LYS A 75 11.99 -2.54 -9.87
N ASN A 76 11.47 -2.92 -8.70
CA ASN A 76 10.94 -4.23 -8.43
C ASN A 76 9.41 -4.26 -8.56
N LEU A 77 8.95 -4.93 -9.62
CA LEU A 77 7.52 -5.12 -9.91
C LEU A 77 6.76 -5.71 -8.72
N ASP A 78 7.37 -6.64 -7.96
CA ASP A 78 6.73 -7.26 -6.80
C ASP A 78 6.43 -6.26 -5.68
N CYS A 79 7.29 -5.26 -5.48
CA CYS A 79 7.06 -4.24 -4.48
C CYS A 79 5.92 -3.30 -4.88
N SER A 80 5.87 -2.88 -6.15
CA SER A 80 4.75 -2.07 -6.66
C SER A 80 3.42 -2.81 -6.51
N LEU A 81 3.36 -4.08 -6.89
CA LEU A 81 2.17 -4.92 -6.73
C LEU A 81 1.78 -5.11 -5.26
N PHE A 82 2.78 -5.23 -4.36
CA PHE A 82 2.52 -5.28 -2.92
C PHE A 82 1.94 -3.98 -2.39
N ILE A 83 2.46 -2.83 -2.83
CA ILE A 83 1.97 -1.49 -2.44
C ILE A 83 0.50 -1.33 -2.87
N ASP A 84 0.16 -1.71 -4.11
CA ASP A 84 -1.22 -1.70 -4.60
C ASP A 84 -2.13 -2.63 -3.80
N LYS A 85 -1.65 -3.85 -3.48
CA LYS A 85 -2.41 -4.78 -2.64
C LYS A 85 -2.64 -4.22 -1.23
N ALA A 86 -1.60 -3.69 -0.60
CA ALA A 86 -1.69 -3.09 0.73
C ALA A 86 -2.67 -1.92 0.75
N TYR A 87 -2.67 -1.08 -0.28
CA TYR A 87 -3.64 -0.01 -0.42
C TYR A 87 -5.07 -0.53 -0.51
N ASN A 88 -5.32 -1.53 -1.34
CA ASN A 88 -6.64 -2.12 -1.51
C ASN A 88 -7.17 -2.71 -0.21
N GLU A 89 -6.34 -3.45 0.52
CA GLU A 89 -6.68 -4.03 1.83
C GLU A 89 -7.00 -2.92 2.86
N ILE A 90 -6.17 -1.88 2.92
CA ILE A 90 -6.42 -0.72 3.80
C ILE A 90 -7.73 -0.02 3.45
N MET A 91 -7.99 0.22 2.16
CA MET A 91 -9.21 0.89 1.72
C MET A 91 -10.46 0.05 2.00
N GLN A 92 -10.38 -1.27 1.83
CA GLN A 92 -11.46 -2.18 2.21
C GLN A 92 -11.70 -2.19 3.72
N GLN A 93 -10.65 -2.24 4.53
CA GLN A 93 -10.73 -2.16 5.99
C GLN A 93 -11.41 -0.86 6.46
N GLU A 94 -11.13 0.25 5.79
CA GLU A 94 -11.70 1.57 6.09
C GLU A 94 -13.06 1.83 5.41
N ASN A 95 -13.60 0.84 4.68
CA ASN A 95 -14.85 0.94 3.89
C ASN A 95 -14.83 2.08 2.84
N LEU A 96 -13.66 2.39 2.29
CA LEU A 96 -13.48 3.46 1.30
C LEU A 96 -13.61 2.92 -0.13
N ARG A 97 -14.35 3.64 -0.98
CA ARG A 97 -14.55 3.27 -2.38
C ARG A 97 -13.36 3.70 -3.23
N ILE A 98 -12.56 2.74 -3.64
CA ILE A 98 -11.49 2.90 -4.63
C ILE A 98 -12.05 2.81 -6.05
N HIS A 99 -11.51 3.62 -6.97
CA HIS A 99 -11.67 3.35 -8.40
C HIS A 99 -10.66 2.26 -8.79
N PRO A 100 -11.07 1.16 -9.45
CA PRO A 100 -10.09 0.25 -10.03
C PRO A 100 -9.31 1.01 -11.10
N SER A 101 -8.00 1.08 -10.95
CA SER A 101 -7.10 1.51 -12.02
C SER A 101 -7.26 0.50 -13.15
N SER A 102 -7.93 0.89 -14.23
CA SER A 102 -8.11 0.06 -15.45
C SER A 102 -6.85 0.06 -16.29
#